data_AF-A0A317JLB5-F1
#
_entry.id   AF-A0A317JLB5-F1
#
_cell.length_a   1.000
_cell.length_b   1.000
_cell.length_c   1.000
_cell.angle_alpha   90.00
_cell.angle_beta   90.00
_cell.angle_gamma   90.00
#
_symmetry.space_group_name_H-M   'P 1'
#
loop_
_entity.id
_entity.type
_entity.pdbx_description
1 polymer ?
#
loop_
_entity_poly.entity_id
_entity_poly.type
_entity_poly.pdbx_seq_one_letter_code
_entity_poly.pdbx_strand_id
1 'polypeptide(L)'
;MNRKQKRAPWLVGVILVLGLCPILSSWGKTTGTEVKQKTQDAANTAIEYTKEQRDAFIQTMDNHLNTARNQLKQLQETATNVTTSQVNEIERQQKSFEAELKRLKGSSGQAWSKLQSGVSNAWEQLEKSFSDARKELTK
;
A
#
# COMPACT_ATOMS: atom_id res chain seq x y z
N MET A 1 48.20 -0.04 -37.58
CA MET A 1 48.21 1.43 -37.78
C MET A 1 46.97 2.01 -37.10
N ASN A 2 47.15 2.72 -35.98
CA ASN A 2 46.13 3.51 -35.27
C ASN A 2 45.52 4.58 -36.19
N ARG A 3 44.21 4.88 -36.07
CA ARG A 3 43.65 6.22 -35.75
C ARG A 3 42.21 6.18 -35.19
N LYS A 4 42.12 6.46 -33.88
CA LYS A 4 41.27 7.46 -33.20
C LYS A 4 39.73 7.34 -33.25
N GLN A 5 39.20 6.94 -32.09
CA GLN A 5 38.01 7.49 -31.39
C GLN A 5 37.53 8.87 -31.87
N LYS A 6 36.20 9.07 -31.94
CA LYS A 6 35.47 10.14 -31.21
C LYS A 6 33.96 9.82 -31.07
N ARG A 7 33.52 9.80 -29.79
CA ARG A 7 32.21 10.23 -29.23
C ARG A 7 30.99 9.28 -29.27
N ALA A 8 30.68 8.73 -28.10
CA ALA A 8 29.34 8.36 -27.63
C ALA A 8 28.71 9.57 -26.86
N PRO A 9 27.52 9.54 -26.21
CA PRO A 9 26.57 8.43 -26.03
C PRO A 9 25.05 8.84 -25.96
N TRP A 10 24.19 7.89 -25.52
CA TRP A 10 22.82 8.03 -24.97
C TRP A 10 21.60 8.00 -25.91
N LEU A 11 21.28 6.80 -26.39
CA LEU A 11 19.90 6.35 -26.61
C LEU A 11 19.32 5.90 -25.26
N VAL A 12 18.53 6.74 -24.59
CA VAL A 12 17.66 6.30 -23.49
C VAL A 12 16.42 5.71 -24.13
N GLY A 13 16.49 4.42 -24.46
CA GLY A 13 15.32 3.61 -24.72
C GLY A 13 14.56 3.41 -23.42
N VAL A 14 13.41 4.07 -23.28
CA VAL A 14 12.41 3.76 -22.26
C VAL A 14 11.84 2.39 -22.59
N ILE A 15 12.41 1.35 -22.01
CA ILE A 15 11.84 0.01 -22.03
C ILE A 15 10.69 0.02 -21.02
N LEU A 16 9.48 0.19 -21.56
CA LEU A 16 8.22 -0.03 -20.86
C LEU A 16 8.04 -1.55 -20.71
N VAL A 17 8.67 -2.12 -19.68
CA VAL A 17 8.49 -3.53 -19.30
C VAL A 17 7.10 -3.68 -18.67
N LEU A 18 6.09 -3.84 -19.54
CA LEU A 18 4.87 -4.60 -19.23
C LEU A 18 5.27 -6.08 -19.19
N GLY A 19 5.90 -6.48 -18.08
CA GLY A 19 6.35 -7.84 -17.83
C GLY A 19 5.45 -8.53 -16.81
N LEU A 20 4.78 -9.58 -17.28
CA LEU A 20 4.03 -10.61 -16.56
C LEU A 20 4.45 -10.83 -15.10
N CYS A 21 3.42 -11.05 -14.29
CA CYS A 21 3.46 -11.67 -12.97
C CYS A 21 4.15 -13.05 -13.01
N PRO A 22 5.21 -13.29 -12.23
CA PRO A 22 5.46 -14.59 -11.64
C PRO A 22 4.80 -14.60 -10.26
N ILE A 23 3.73 -15.36 -10.15
CA ILE A 23 3.20 -15.83 -8.87
C ILE A 23 4.30 -16.65 -8.22
N LEU A 24 5.05 -16.09 -7.25
CA LEU A 24 5.82 -16.85 -6.25
C LEU A 24 6.33 -15.93 -5.14
N SER A 25 5.68 -16.05 -3.98
CA SER A 25 6.27 -16.07 -2.64
C SER A 25 7.31 -15.01 -2.26
N SER A 26 6.82 -13.85 -1.82
CA SER A 26 7.41 -13.13 -0.67
C SER A 26 6.35 -12.29 0.05
N TRP A 27 5.55 -12.95 0.89
CA TRP A 27 4.73 -12.24 1.88
C TRP A 27 5.64 -11.66 2.96
N GLY A 28 6.00 -10.40 2.77
CA GLY A 28 6.62 -9.59 3.80
C GLY A 28 7.52 -8.54 3.19
N LYS A 29 7.23 -7.28 3.54
CA LYS A 29 8.18 -6.15 3.58
C LYS A 29 8.21 -5.16 2.42
N THR A 30 7.32 -5.26 1.42
CA THR A 30 7.27 -4.26 0.33
C THR A 30 6.08 -3.30 0.41
N THR A 31 4.96 -3.69 1.01
CA THR A 31 3.71 -2.91 0.90
C THR A 31 3.68 -1.63 1.74
N GLY A 32 4.05 -1.68 3.02
CA GLY A 32 4.07 -0.49 3.88
C GLY A 32 5.13 0.54 3.46
N THR A 33 6.33 0.08 3.08
CA THR A 33 7.44 0.98 2.69
C THR A 33 7.14 1.72 1.40
N GLU A 34 6.55 1.04 0.40
CA GLU A 34 6.25 1.66 -0.90
C GLU A 34 5.09 2.66 -0.81
N VAL A 35 4.07 2.37 0.01
CA VAL A 35 2.96 3.32 0.29
C VAL A 35 3.48 4.52 1.08
N LYS A 36 4.37 4.31 2.06
CA LYS A 36 4.96 5.39 2.85
C LYS A 36 5.81 6.33 2.01
N GLN A 37 6.66 5.81 1.13
CA GLN A 37 7.48 6.64 0.24
C GLN A 37 6.61 7.47 -0.70
N LYS A 38 5.59 6.85 -1.32
CA LYS A 38 4.66 7.56 -2.20
C LYS A 38 3.77 8.57 -1.46
N THR A 39 3.51 8.38 -0.15
CA THR A 39 2.67 9.29 0.66
C THR A 39 3.48 10.42 1.29
N GLN A 40 4.72 10.18 1.74
CA GLN A 40 5.58 11.22 2.31
C GLN A 40 6.03 12.24 1.27
N ASP A 41 6.33 11.81 0.04
CA ASP A 41 6.70 12.72 -1.04
C ASP A 41 5.49 13.53 -1.58
N ALA A 42 4.27 13.03 -1.36
CA ALA A 42 3.03 13.67 -1.78
C ALA A 42 2.54 14.80 -0.85
N ALA A 43 2.96 14.81 0.41
CA ALA A 43 2.48 15.79 1.39
C ALA A 43 3.04 17.22 1.17
N ASN A 44 4.16 17.36 0.44
CA ASN A 44 4.88 18.63 0.30
C ASN A 44 4.70 19.34 -1.04
N THR A 45 4.00 18.75 -2.00
CA THR A 45 3.80 19.34 -3.34
C THR A 45 2.31 19.35 -3.67
N ALA A 46 1.79 20.47 -4.18
CA ALA A 46 0.43 20.56 -4.70
C ALA A 46 0.29 19.70 -5.97
N ILE A 47 0.30 18.37 -5.83
CA ILE A 47 0.16 17.44 -6.93
C ILE A 47 -1.33 17.27 -7.20
N GLU A 48 -1.77 17.77 -8.35
CA GLU A 48 -3.01 17.30 -8.96
C GLU A 48 -2.78 15.88 -9.47
N TYR A 49 -3.31 14.89 -8.74
CA TYR A 49 -3.30 13.51 -9.20
C TYR A 49 -4.20 13.36 -10.43
N THR A 50 -3.68 12.70 -11.47
CA THR A 50 -4.49 12.36 -12.64
C THR A 50 -5.61 11.40 -12.25
N LYS A 51 -6.65 11.29 -13.09
CA LYS A 51 -7.74 10.34 -12.83
C LYS A 51 -7.22 8.91 -12.71
N GLU A 52 -6.31 8.52 -13.59
CA GLU A 52 -5.71 7.17 -13.63
C GLU A 52 -4.90 6.88 -12.35
N GLN A 53 -4.15 7.86 -11.84
CA GLN A 53 -3.39 7.69 -10.60
C GLN A 53 -4.31 7.55 -9.39
N ARG A 54 -5.43 8.29 -9.35
CA ARG A 54 -6.43 8.17 -8.29
C ARG A 54 -7.13 6.82 -8.33
N ASP A 55 -7.55 6.39 -9.51
CA ASP A 55 -8.23 5.11 -9.72
C ASP A 55 -7.30 3.94 -9.35
N ALA A 56 -6.02 4.01 -9.75
CA ALA A 56 -5.01 3.03 -9.36
C ALA A 56 -4.79 2.98 -7.84
N PHE A 57 -4.66 4.14 -7.18
CA PHE A 57 -4.53 4.20 -5.72
C PHE A 57 -5.73 3.57 -5.01
N ILE A 58 -6.95 3.92 -5.45
CA ILE A 58 -8.19 3.36 -4.90
C ILE A 58 -8.21 1.84 -5.07
N GLN A 59 -7.85 1.33 -6.25
CA GLN A 59 -7.80 -0.10 -6.52
C GLN A 59 -6.77 -0.82 -5.63
N THR A 60 -5.59 -0.23 -5.44
CA THR A 60 -4.58 -0.78 -4.51
C THR A 60 -5.12 -0.84 -3.08
N MET A 61 -5.77 0.23 -2.61
CA MET A 61 -6.34 0.26 -1.25
C MET A 61 -7.53 -0.69 -1.07
N ASP A 62 -8.35 -0.91 -2.11
CA ASP A 62 -9.40 -1.94 -2.08
C ASP A 62 -8.81 -3.34 -1.96
N ASN A 63 -7.72 -3.63 -2.69
CA ASN A 63 -7.03 -4.91 -2.57
C ASN A 63 -6.43 -5.10 -1.17
N HIS A 64 -5.90 -4.04 -0.57
CA HIS A 64 -5.41 -4.04 0.80
C HIS A 64 -6.54 -4.32 1.80
N LEU A 65 -7.71 -3.69 1.64
CA LEU A 65 -8.88 -3.93 2.50
C LEU A 65 -9.35 -5.38 2.41
N ASN A 66 -9.40 -5.95 1.21
CA ASN A 66 -9.75 -7.36 1.01
C ASN A 66 -8.71 -8.31 1.61
N THR A 67 -7.42 -7.96 1.49
CA THR A 67 -6.34 -8.72 2.12
C THR A 67 -6.45 -8.69 3.64
N ALA A 68 -6.71 -7.52 4.23
CA ALA A 68 -6.92 -7.37 5.67
C ALA A 68 -8.12 -8.20 6.17
N ARG A 69 -9.25 -8.18 5.45
CA ARG A 69 -10.42 -9.02 5.77
C ARG A 69 -10.06 -10.50 5.85
N ASN A 70 -9.32 -10.99 4.84
CA ASN A 70 -8.90 -12.38 4.80
C ASN A 70 -7.90 -12.71 5.92
N GLN A 71 -6.95 -11.80 6.19
CA GLN A 71 -5.98 -11.97 7.27
C GLN A 71 -6.64 -11.99 8.65
N LEU A 72 -7.65 -11.14 8.88
CA LEU A 72 -8.42 -11.15 10.12
C LEU A 72 -9.18 -12.46 10.29
N LYS A 73 -9.86 -12.95 9.25
CA LYS A 73 -10.56 -14.23 9.29
C LYS A 73 -9.58 -15.37 9.62
N GLN A 74 -8.43 -15.42 8.94
CA GLN A 74 -7.38 -16.40 9.23
C GLN A 74 -6.87 -16.27 10.67
N LEU A 75 -6.68 -15.04 11.16
CA LEU A 75 -6.25 -14.80 12.54
C LEU A 75 -7.28 -15.35 13.52
N GLN A 76 -8.58 -15.11 13.31
CA GLN A 76 -9.66 -15.62 14.15
C GLN A 76 -9.75 -17.16 14.12
N GLU A 77 -9.48 -17.79 12.98
CA GLU A 77 -9.52 -19.25 12.82
C GLU A 77 -8.29 -19.95 13.40
N THR A 78 -7.11 -19.32 13.34
CA THR A 78 -5.82 -19.94 13.70
C THR A 78 -5.29 -19.54 15.07
N ALA A 79 -5.76 -18.43 15.63
CA ALA A 79 -5.23 -17.91 16.88
C ALA A 79 -5.93 -18.49 18.10
N THR A 80 -5.29 -19.45 18.76
CA THR A 80 -5.64 -19.82 20.15
C THR A 80 -5.11 -18.80 21.17
N ASN A 81 -4.09 -18.02 20.80
CA ASN A 81 -3.32 -17.17 21.72
C ASN A 81 -3.48 -15.67 21.47
N VAL A 82 -4.20 -15.24 20.42
CA VAL A 82 -4.49 -13.81 20.20
C VAL A 82 -5.65 -13.41 21.10
N THR A 83 -5.47 -12.31 21.82
CA THR A 83 -6.51 -11.81 22.72
C THR A 83 -7.72 -11.27 21.94
N THR A 84 -8.92 -11.45 22.48
CA THR A 84 -10.15 -10.85 21.92
C THR A 84 -10.01 -9.34 21.75
N SER A 85 -9.27 -8.66 22.64
CA SER A 85 -8.97 -7.23 22.52
C SER A 85 -8.21 -6.87 21.26
N GLN A 86 -7.23 -7.67 20.84
CA GLN A 86 -6.44 -7.40 19.62
C GLN A 86 -7.25 -7.64 18.37
N VAL A 87 -8.04 -8.72 18.33
CA VAL A 87 -8.98 -8.98 17.23
C VAL A 87 -9.96 -7.82 17.09
N ASN A 88 -10.54 -7.35 18.20
CA ASN A 88 -11.45 -6.21 18.21
C ASN A 88 -10.78 -4.91 17.74
N GLU A 89 -9.52 -4.67 18.10
CA GLU A 89 -8.79 -3.48 17.66
C GLU A 89 -8.50 -3.54 16.15
N ILE A 90 -8.07 -4.69 15.63
CA ILE A 90 -7.86 -4.90 14.20
C ILE A 90 -9.18 -4.72 13.43
N GLU A 91 -10.29 -5.26 13.94
CA GLU A 91 -11.62 -5.04 13.36
C GLU A 91 -12.01 -3.57 13.32
N ARG A 92 -11.76 -2.82 14.40
CA ARG A 92 -12.04 -1.39 14.49
C ARG A 92 -11.23 -0.61 13.47
N GLN A 93 -9.93 -0.89 13.37
CA GLN A 93 -9.03 -0.25 12.40
C GLN A 93 -9.42 -0.60 10.96
N GLN A 94 -9.82 -1.84 10.68
CA GLN A 94 -10.30 -2.25 9.36
C GLN A 94 -11.57 -1.48 8.96
N LYS A 95 -12.52 -1.32 9.89
CA LYS A 95 -13.73 -0.50 9.66
C LYS A 95 -13.39 0.97 9.44
N SER A 96 -12.41 1.50 10.18
CA SER A 96 -11.93 2.87 10.00
C SER A 96 -11.31 3.06 8.61
N PHE A 97 -10.44 2.15 8.20
CA PHE A 97 -9.81 2.15 6.87
C PHE A 97 -10.85 2.07 5.74
N GLU A 98 -11.84 1.19 5.88
CA GLU A 98 -12.95 1.07 4.93
C GLU A 98 -13.76 2.38 4.82
N ALA A 99 -14.08 3.01 5.96
CA ALA A 99 -14.81 4.27 5.98
C ALA A 99 -14.01 5.41 5.33
N GLU A 100 -12.71 5.50 5.59
CA GLU A 100 -11.85 6.50 4.97
C GLU A 100 -11.68 6.26 3.47
N LEU A 101 -11.51 5.01 3.04
CA LEU A 101 -11.43 4.67 1.62
C LEU A 101 -12.73 5.01 0.88
N LYS A 102 -13.89 4.77 1.51
CA LYS A 102 -15.20 5.18 0.96
C LYS A 102 -15.29 6.70 0.81
N ARG A 103 -14.81 7.46 1.79
CA ARG A 103 -14.75 8.94 1.71
C ARG A 103 -13.82 9.41 0.61
N LEU A 104 -12.65 8.76 0.48
CA LEU A 104 -11.68 9.07 -0.57
C LEU A 104 -12.27 8.87 -1.97
N LYS A 105 -12.96 7.74 -2.20
CA LYS A 105 -13.64 7.44 -3.48
C LYS A 105 -14.65 8.50 -3.91
N GLY A 106 -15.35 9.11 -2.95
CA GLY A 106 -16.33 10.17 -3.20
C GLY A 106 -15.72 11.58 -3.31
N SER A 107 -14.40 11.73 -3.16
CA SER A 107 -13.73 13.02 -3.08
C SER A 107 -12.90 13.34 -4.34
N SER A 108 -12.58 14.62 -4.52
CA SER A 108 -11.75 15.10 -5.63
C SER A 108 -10.90 16.31 -5.20
N GLY A 109 -9.94 16.69 -6.04
CA GLY A 109 -9.10 17.87 -5.81
C GLY A 109 -8.38 17.85 -4.46
N GLN A 110 -8.38 18.98 -3.76
CA GLN A 110 -7.68 19.13 -2.48
C GLN A 110 -8.24 18.22 -1.36
N ALA A 111 -9.53 17.91 -1.39
CA ALA A 111 -10.14 16.99 -0.44
C ALA A 111 -9.61 15.56 -0.63
N TRP A 112 -9.40 15.15 -1.88
CA TRP A 112 -8.83 13.85 -2.21
C TRP A 112 -7.41 13.69 -1.67
N SER A 113 -6.54 14.69 -1.85
CA SER A 113 -5.17 14.65 -1.33
C SER A 113 -5.13 14.49 0.20
N LYS A 114 -5.95 15.25 0.94
CA LYS A 114 -6.03 15.12 2.41
C LYS A 114 -6.54 13.74 2.84
N LEU A 115 -7.56 13.22 2.16
CA LEU A 115 -8.11 11.90 2.45
C LEU A 115 -7.16 10.77 2.05
N GLN A 116 -6.34 10.95 1.00
CA GLN A 116 -5.35 9.98 0.56
C GLN A 116 -4.31 9.73 1.66
N SER A 117 -3.80 10.79 2.28
CA SER A 117 -2.90 10.65 3.43
C SER A 117 -3.58 9.99 4.63
N GLY A 118 -4.86 10.30 4.90
CA GLY A 118 -5.64 9.62 5.94
C GLY A 118 -5.73 8.11 5.70
N VAL A 119 -6.14 7.71 4.49
CA VAL A 119 -6.26 6.32 4.07
C VAL A 119 -4.92 5.59 4.19
N SER A 120 -3.81 6.20 3.75
CA SER A 120 -2.47 5.63 3.93
C SER A 120 -2.13 5.43 5.42
N ASN A 121 -2.38 6.42 6.27
CA ASN A 121 -2.11 6.31 7.71
C ASN A 121 -2.97 5.25 8.41
N ALA A 122 -4.24 5.12 8.00
CA ALA A 122 -5.14 4.10 8.51
C ALA A 122 -4.67 2.69 8.10
N TRP A 123 -4.20 2.53 6.86
CA TRP A 123 -3.59 1.30 6.39
C TRP A 123 -2.32 0.94 7.17
N GLU A 124 -1.40 1.89 7.39
CA GLU A 124 -0.16 1.65 8.14
C GLU A 124 -0.44 1.19 9.59
N GLN A 125 -1.43 1.79 10.25
CA GLN A 125 -1.84 1.38 11.59
C GLN A 125 -2.39 -0.05 11.60
N LEU A 126 -3.26 -0.36 10.63
CA LEU A 126 -3.84 -1.69 10.47
C LEU A 126 -2.76 -2.76 10.20
N GLU A 127 -1.83 -2.48 9.29
CA GLU A 127 -0.70 -3.37 8.98
C GLU A 127 0.17 -3.61 10.22
N LYS A 128 0.44 -2.56 11.02
CA LYS A 128 1.18 -2.69 12.26
C LYS A 128 0.47 -3.61 13.26
N SER A 129 -0.84 -3.43 13.45
CA SER A 129 -1.62 -4.29 14.37
C SER A 129 -1.64 -5.75 13.92
N PHE A 130 -1.73 -6.04 12.62
CA PHE A 130 -1.56 -7.40 12.11
C PHE A 130 -0.14 -7.95 12.35
N SER A 131 0.90 -7.13 12.16
CA SER A 131 2.28 -7.53 12.42
C SER A 131 2.48 -7.90 13.88
N ASP A 132 1.95 -7.11 14.80
CA ASP A 132 2.07 -7.33 16.24
C ASP A 132 1.29 -8.58 16.67
N ALA A 133 0.06 -8.78 16.18
CA ALA A 133 -0.71 -10.00 16.45
C ALA A 133 -0.01 -11.28 15.95
N ARG A 134 0.65 -11.23 14.78
CA ARG A 134 1.41 -12.39 14.28
C ARG A 134 2.65 -12.71 15.12
N LYS A 135 3.34 -11.69 15.64
CA LYS A 135 4.50 -11.92 16.52
C LYS A 135 4.09 -12.67 17.79
N GLU A 136 2.89 -12.40 18.31
CA GLU A 136 2.36 -13.10 19.48
C GLU A 136 1.98 -14.55 19.19
N LEU A 137 1.57 -14.88 17.96
CA LEU A 137 1.36 -16.29 17.56
C LEU A 137 2.65 -17.10 17.45
N THR A 138 3.77 -16.43 17.19
CA THR A 138 5.09 -17.08 17.05
C THR A 138 5.92 -17.08 18.32
N LYS A 139 5.42 -16.47 19.41
CA LYS A 139 6.04 -16.53 20.74
C LYS A 139 5.66 -17.82 21.46
#